data_AF-A0A0Q0W0U3-F1
#
_entry.id   AF-A0A0Q0W0U3-F1
#
_cell.length_a   1.000
_cell.length_b   1.000
_cell.length_c   1.000
_cell.angle_alpha   90.00
_cell.angle_beta   90.00
_cell.angle_gamma   90.00
#
_symmetry.space_group_name_H-M   'P 1'
#
loop_
_entity.id
_entity.type
_entity.pdbx_description
1 polymer ?
#
loop_
_entity_poly.entity_id
_entity_poly.type
_entity_poly.pdbx_seq_one_letter_code
_entity_poly.pdbx_strand_id
1 'polypeptide(L)'
;MKNTKDPDRASSLHCPLCGSTSVTYKTGGYGGMIYRCKDCGYMGAFVVELDDDPGGTNQAAEPGEEKLQYPKDVGDKFLVPLWVKILAILFLIVVILYIF
;
A
#
# COMPACT_ATOMS: atom_id res chain seq x y z
N MET A 1 6.82 -15.78 24.73
CA MET A 1 6.02 -15.03 23.73
C MET A 1 6.12 -13.56 24.08
N LYS A 2 7.01 -12.80 23.43
CA LYS A 2 7.10 -11.34 23.61
C LYS A 2 6.19 -10.73 22.54
N ASN A 3 5.09 -10.13 22.98
CA ASN A 3 4.24 -9.30 22.12
C ASN A 3 5.07 -8.10 21.68
N THR A 4 5.42 -8.04 20.40
CA THR A 4 6.09 -6.90 19.78
C THR A 4 5.09 -5.77 19.66
N LYS A 5 4.85 -5.07 20.76
CA LYS A 5 4.27 -3.73 20.77
C LYS A 5 5.12 -2.91 21.72
N ASP A 6 6.29 -2.54 21.21
CA ASP A 6 7.16 -1.55 21.84
C ASP A 6 6.50 -0.18 21.62
N PRO A 7 6.00 0.50 22.68
CA PRO A 7 5.19 1.71 22.54
C PRO A 7 6.03 3.00 22.41
N ASP A 8 7.37 2.92 22.36
CA ASP A 8 8.25 4.09 22.38
C ASP A 8 8.67 4.60 20.99
N ARG A 9 8.27 3.94 19.90
CA ARG A 9 8.38 4.48 18.54
C ARG A 9 6.99 4.78 17.97
N ALA A 10 6.40 5.88 18.43
CA ALA A 10 5.14 6.38 17.89
C ALA A 10 5.36 7.01 16.51
N SER A 11 5.38 6.22 15.44
CA SER A 11 5.27 6.76 14.08
C SER A 11 3.79 6.99 13.76
N SER A 12 3.48 8.20 13.27
CA SER A 12 2.11 8.60 12.95
C SER A 12 1.90 8.71 11.43
N LEU A 13 0.73 8.25 10.96
CA LEU A 13 0.37 8.26 9.54
C LEU A 13 -0.37 9.54 9.20
N HIS A 14 0.10 10.26 8.19
CA HIS A 14 -0.43 11.53 7.73
C HIS A 14 -0.93 11.47 6.29
N CYS A 15 -2.00 12.21 6.03
CA CYS A 15 -2.56 12.39 4.69
C CYS A 15 -1.65 13.29 3.84
N PRO A 16 -1.29 12.91 2.60
CA PRO A 16 -0.45 13.74 1.73
C PRO A 16 -1.14 15.01 1.23
N LEU A 17 -2.48 15.06 1.25
CA LEU A 17 -3.25 16.21 0.77
C LEU A 17 -3.47 17.28 1.83
N CYS A 18 -3.78 16.87 3.07
CA CYS A 18 -4.17 17.80 4.14
C CYS A 18 -3.32 17.68 5.41
N GLY A 19 -2.37 16.74 5.46
CA GLY A 19 -1.53 16.51 6.64
C GLY A 19 -2.27 15.88 7.82
N SER A 20 -3.56 15.55 7.70
CA SER A 20 -4.31 14.99 8.81
C SER A 20 -3.86 13.58 9.17
N THR A 21 -3.82 13.27 10.48
CA THR A 21 -3.60 11.92 11.01
C THR A 21 -4.83 11.03 10.97
N SER A 22 -5.98 11.55 10.52
CA SER A 22 -7.26 10.83 10.46
C SER A 22 -7.37 9.87 9.27
N VAL A 23 -6.27 9.17 8.95
CA VAL A 23 -6.18 8.24 7.84
C VAL A 23 -6.62 6.85 8.28
N THR A 24 -7.54 6.23 7.54
CA THR A 24 -8.09 4.90 7.84
C THR A 24 -7.90 3.94 6.68
N TYR A 25 -7.53 2.70 7.00
CA TYR A 25 -7.48 1.62 6.01
C TYR A 25 -8.90 1.24 5.59
N LYS A 26 -9.16 1.19 4.29
CA LYS A 26 -10.49 0.83 3.76
C LYS A 26 -10.51 -0.61 3.26
N THR A 27 -9.69 -0.94 2.28
CA THR A 27 -9.53 -2.32 1.78
C THR A 27 -8.45 -2.35 0.72
N GLY A 28 -7.70 -3.45 0.68
CA GLY A 28 -6.73 -3.74 -0.35
C GLY A 28 -6.88 -5.19 -0.75
N GLY A 29 -7.44 -5.45 -1.93
CA GLY A 29 -7.46 -6.80 -2.49
C GLY A 29 -6.06 -7.22 -2.94
N TYR A 30 -5.97 -8.00 -4.02
CA TYR A 30 -4.69 -8.41 -4.62
C TYR A 30 -3.81 -7.23 -5.11
N GLY A 31 -4.36 -6.02 -5.20
CA GLY A 31 -3.66 -4.82 -5.68
C GLY A 31 -2.99 -3.96 -4.59
N GLY A 32 -3.01 -4.38 -3.32
CA GLY A 32 -2.36 -3.65 -2.22
C GLY A 32 -3.30 -2.73 -1.42
N MET A 33 -2.74 -2.12 -0.37
CA MET A 33 -3.44 -1.34 0.66
C MET A 33 -4.08 -0.06 0.09
N ILE A 34 -5.33 0.27 0.45
CA ILE A 34 -5.91 1.59 0.14
C ILE A 34 -6.34 2.29 1.44
N TYR A 35 -5.83 3.50 1.61
CA TYR A 35 -6.08 4.40 2.73
C TYR A 35 -7.07 5.48 2.33
N ARG A 36 -7.93 5.88 3.28
CA ARG A 36 -8.88 6.99 3.16
C ARG A 36 -8.71 7.97 4.31
N CYS A 37 -8.47 9.24 3.96
CA CYS A 37 -8.53 10.34 4.93
C CYS A 37 -9.99 10.72 5.21
N LYS A 38 -10.33 10.94 6.49
CA LYS A 38 -11.67 11.38 6.88
C LYS A 38 -11.92 12.87 6.65
N ASP A 39 -10.86 13.69 6.65
CA ASP A 39 -11.01 15.15 6.63
C ASP A 39 -11.06 15.73 5.22
N CYS A 40 -10.16 15.32 4.33
CA CYS A 40 -10.14 15.81 2.94
C CYS A 40 -10.74 14.83 1.92
N GLY A 41 -11.07 13.61 2.36
CA GLY A 41 -11.60 12.57 1.47
C GLY A 41 -10.57 11.91 0.56
N TYR A 42 -9.26 12.19 0.71
CA TYR A 42 -8.19 11.51 -0.02
C TYR A 42 -8.36 9.99 0.03
N MET A 43 -8.20 9.32 -1.11
CA MET A 43 -8.20 7.86 -1.23
C MET A 43 -7.03 7.42 -2.11
N GLY A 44 -6.15 6.58 -1.57
CA GLY A 44 -5.00 6.08 -2.32
C GLY A 44 -4.13 5.13 -1.51
N ALA A 45 -3.15 4.52 -2.18
CA ALA A 45 -2.20 3.60 -1.56
C ALA A 45 -1.03 4.32 -0.86
N PHE A 46 -0.96 5.65 -0.95
CA PHE A 46 0.17 6.45 -0.46
C PHE A 46 -0.19 7.24 0.80
N VAL A 47 0.66 7.18 1.82
CA VAL A 47 0.53 7.85 3.11
C VAL A 47 1.92 8.27 3.60
N VAL A 48 2.00 9.31 4.42
CA VAL A 48 3.28 9.84 4.93
C VAL A 48 3.46 9.39 6.37
N GLU A 49 4.59 8.77 6.70
CA GLU A 49 4.93 8.38 8.08
C GLU A 49 5.89 9.40 8.68
N LEU A 50 5.52 9.98 9.83
CA LEU A 50 6.39 10.88 10.60
C LEU A 50 6.85 10.16 11.86
N ASP A 51 8.16 10.12 12.09
CA ASP A 51 8.77 9.70 13.35
C ASP A 51 8.91 10.94 14.27
N ASP A 52 8.40 10.84 15.50
CA ASP A 52 8.48 11.91 16.52
C ASP A 52 9.88 12.06 17.16
N ASP A 53 10.97 11.77 16.43
CA ASP A 53 12.33 11.87 16.97
C ASP A 53 12.83 13.33 16.91
N PRO A 54 13.14 13.97 18.06
CA PRO A 54 13.63 15.35 18.09
C PRO A 54 15.07 15.53 17.58
N GLY A 55 15.70 14.49 17.01
CA GLY A 55 17.09 14.48 16.53
C GLY A 55 17.29 14.10 15.06
N GLY A 56 16.23 14.02 14.24
CA GLY A 56 16.32 13.64 12.83
C GLY A 56 16.16 14.83 11.88
N THR A 57 17.28 15.41 11.43
CA THR A 57 17.30 16.47 10.42
C THR A 57 16.74 16.01 9.07
N ASN A 58 15.87 16.86 8.54
CA ASN A 58 15.63 17.16 7.12
C ASN A 58 15.17 16.03 6.21
N GLN A 59 13.86 15.98 6.00
CA GLN A 59 13.30 15.72 4.67
C GLN A 59 12.32 16.86 4.36
N ALA A 60 12.89 18.02 4.06
CA ALA A 60 12.19 19.02 3.28
C ALA A 60 11.84 18.36 1.94
N ALA A 61 10.56 18.42 1.57
CA ALA A 61 10.12 18.12 0.22
C ALA A 61 10.85 19.06 -0.75
N GLU A 62 11.87 18.55 -1.44
CA GLU A 62 12.39 19.20 -2.63
C GLU A 62 11.40 18.94 -3.78
N PRO A 63 11.01 19.95 -4.58
CA PRO A 63 10.36 19.72 -5.86
C PRO A 63 11.45 19.28 -6.85
N GLY A 64 11.95 18.06 -6.63
CA GLY A 64 12.88 17.36 -7.50
C GLY A 64 12.12 16.77 -8.69
N GLU A 65 12.68 16.98 -9.87
CA GLU A 65 12.18 16.58 -11.16
C GLU A 65 11.65 15.13 -11.19
N GLU A 66 10.61 14.94 -12.01
CA GLU A 66 10.12 13.69 -12.56
C GLU A 66 11.16 12.56 -12.54
N LYS A 67 11.18 11.83 -11.42
CA LYS A 67 11.50 10.42 -11.43
C LYS A 67 10.46 9.77 -10.57
N LEU A 68 9.39 9.34 -11.23
CA LEU A 68 8.46 8.35 -10.73
C LEU A 68 9.22 7.03 -10.51
N GLN A 69 10.15 7.02 -9.56
CA GLN A 69 10.93 5.85 -9.19
C GLN A 69 10.05 5.08 -8.23
N TYR A 70 9.14 4.32 -8.83
CA TYR A 70 8.40 3.23 -8.20
C TYR A 70 9.33 2.47 -7.23
N PRO A 71 8.91 2.27 -5.96
CA PRO A 71 9.70 1.52 -4.98
C PRO A 71 10.02 0.13 -5.54
N LYS A 72 11.32 -0.14 -5.73
CA LYS A 72 11.80 -1.39 -6.34
C LYS A 72 11.64 -2.62 -5.44
N ASP A 73 11.16 -2.42 -4.23
CA ASP A 73 10.89 -3.43 -3.21
C ASP A 73 9.39 -3.78 -3.07
N VAL A 74 8.48 -3.17 -3.85
CA VAL A 74 7.18 -3.79 -4.14
C VAL A 74 7.38 -4.87 -5.23
N GLY A 75 8.27 -5.78 -4.90
CA GLY A 75 8.58 -7.02 -5.60
C GLY A 75 8.02 -8.19 -4.81
N ASP A 76 6.85 -8.03 -4.18
CA ASP A 76 6.07 -9.17 -3.73
C ASP A 76 5.55 -9.82 -5.00
N LYS A 77 6.39 -10.71 -5.57
CA LYS A 77 6.13 -11.56 -6.72
C LYS A 77 4.64 -11.79 -6.78
N PHE A 78 3.93 -11.05 -7.64
CA PHE A 78 2.47 -10.96 -7.65
C PHE A 78 1.91 -12.34 -7.29
N LEU A 79 1.57 -12.53 -6.01
CA LEU A 79 1.63 -13.86 -5.39
C LEU A 79 0.28 -14.49 -5.65
N VAL A 80 0.01 -14.69 -6.95
CA VAL A 80 -1.21 -15.25 -7.46
C VAL A 80 -1.29 -16.63 -6.84
N PRO A 81 -2.19 -16.83 -5.86
CA PRO A 81 -2.34 -18.12 -5.25
C PRO A 81 -2.56 -19.18 -6.34
N LEU A 82 -1.95 -20.36 -6.17
CA LEU A 82 -1.99 -21.45 -7.15
C LEU A 82 -3.40 -21.75 -7.67
N TRP A 83 -4.42 -21.59 -6.83
CA TRP A 83 -5.83 -21.77 -7.20
C TRP A 83 -6.31 -20.84 -8.34
N VAL A 84 -5.81 -19.60 -8.46
CA VAL A 84 -6.22 -18.63 -9.49
C VAL A 84 -5.62 -19.03 -10.83
N LYS A 85 -4.41 -19.58 -10.83
CA LYS A 85 -3.81 -20.17 -12.04
C LYS A 85 -4.59 -21.39 -12.50
N ILE A 86 -4.99 -22.27 -11.56
CA ILE A 86 -5.79 -23.45 -11.86
C ILE A 86 -7.17 -23.05 -12.42
N LEU A 87 -7.84 -22.07 -11.80
CA LEU A 87 -9.13 -21.55 -12.28
C LEU A 87 -9.03 -20.93 -13.67
N ALA A 88 -7.98 -20.16 -13.95
CA ALA A 88 -7.75 -19.60 -15.28
C ALA A 88 -7.55 -20.69 -16.35
N ILE A 89 -6.79 -21.74 -16.03
CA ILE A 89 -6.58 -22.88 -16.92
C ILE A 89 -7.88 -23.65 -17.16
N LEU A 90 -8.64 -23.95 -16.10
CA LEU A 90 -9.95 -24.63 -16.22
C LEU A 90 -10.92 -23.82 -17.07
N PHE A 91 -10.99 -22.50 -16.87
CA PHE A 91 -11.84 -21.62 -17.66
C PHE A 91 -11.46 -21.66 -19.15
N LEU A 92 -10.16 -21.58 -19.47
CA LEU A 92 -9.69 -21.70 -20.85
C LEU A 92 -10.05 -23.06 -21.48
N ILE A 93 -9.88 -24.16 -20.75
CA ILE A 93 -10.24 -25.50 -21.24
C ILE A 93 -11.74 -25.58 -21.51
N VAL A 94 -12.58 -25.11 -20.59
CA VAL A 94 -14.04 -25.10 -20.76
C VAL A 94 -14.46 -24.28 -21.97
N VAL A 95 -13.87 -23.10 -22.16
CA VAL A 95 -14.13 -22.25 -23.34
C VAL A 95 -13.74 -22.97 -24.63
N ILE A 96 -12.59 -23.64 -24.67
CA ILE A 96 -12.15 -24.42 -25.84
C ILE A 96 -13.13 -25.58 -26.11
N LEU A 97 -13.52 -26.34 -25.08
CA LEU A 97 -14.47 -27.46 -25.21
C LEU A 97 -15.89 -27.01 -25.57
N TYR A 98 -16.24 -25.75 -25.32
CA TYR A 98 -17.54 -25.19 -25.67
C TYR A 98 -17.58 -24.62 -27.11
N ILE A 99 -16.42 -24.25 -27.65
CA ILE A 99 -16.27 -23.73 -29.02
C ILE A 99 -16.22 -24.86 -30.05
N PHE A 100 -15.70 -26.02 -29.68
CA PHE A 100 -15.68 -27.24 -30.49
C PHE A 100 -16.92 -28.10 -30.27
#